data_AF-A0A432T5R1-F1
#
_entry.id   AF-A0A432T5R1-F1
#
_cell.length_a   1.000
_cell.length_b   1.000
_cell.length_c   1.000
_cell.angle_alpha   90.00
_cell.angle_beta   90.00
_cell.angle_gamma   90.00
#
_symmetry.space_group_name_H-M   'P 1'
#
loop_
_entity.id
_entity.type
_entity.pdbx_description
1 polymer ?
#
loop_
_entity_poly.entity_id
_entity_poly.type
_entity_poly.pdbx_seq_one_letter_code
_entity_poly.pdbx_strand_id
1 'polypeptide(L)' 'MKKEQKHIIILWLKSVLGFTAIGVWIYIIYTIAKSPAPFIEQAPYCMVSTMLIFGLLSAMYKGLEYWESQHKQ' A
#
# COMPACT_ATOMS: atom_id res chain seq x y z
N MET A 1 -8.74 26.52 4.52
CA MET A 1 -9.04 25.77 3.27
C MET A 1 -10.31 24.96 3.47
N LYS A 2 -11.30 25.16 2.59
CA LYS A 2 -12.69 24.68 2.72
C LYS A 2 -12.71 23.13 2.81
N LYS A 3 -13.59 22.57 3.66
CA LYS A 3 -13.67 21.11 3.98
C LYS A 3 -13.59 20.19 2.74
N GLU A 4 -14.14 20.64 1.62
CA GLU A 4 -14.06 20.04 0.28
C GLU A 4 -12.62 19.76 -0.20
N GLN A 5 -11.71 20.72 -0.05
CA GLN A 5 -10.31 20.55 -0.48
C GLN A 5 -9.56 19.50 0.34
N LYS A 6 -9.85 19.41 1.64
CA LYS A 6 -9.24 18.37 2.49
C LYS A 6 -9.70 16.98 2.07
N HIS A 7 -10.98 16.82 1.74
CA HIS A 7 -11.53 15.55 1.28
C HIS A 7 -10.93 15.12 -0.08
N ILE A 8 -10.76 16.07 -1.00
CA ILE A 8 -10.08 15.82 -2.29
C ILE A 8 -8.62 15.41 -2.08
N ILE A 9 -7.89 16.06 -1.16
CA ILE A 9 -6.49 15.71 -0.85
C ILE A 9 -6.40 14.29 -0.26
N ILE A 10 -7.31 13.92 0.64
CA ILE A 10 -7.36 12.59 1.26
C ILE A 10 -7.67 11.50 0.21
N LEU A 11 -8.59 11.77 -0.71
CA LEU A 11 -8.88 10.87 -1.85
C LEU A 11 -7.66 10.71 -2.78
N TRP A 12 -6.98 11.81 -3.10
CA TRP A 12 -5.75 11.78 -3.88
C TRP A 12 -4.64 11.00 -3.18
N LEU A 13 -4.50 11.20 -1.87
CA LEU A 13 -3.49 10.52 -1.07
C LEU A 13 -3.75 9.01 -1.03
N LYS A 14 -5.00 8.57 -0.85
CA LYS A 14 -5.41 7.15 -0.99
C LYS A 14 -5.00 6.59 -2.36
N SER A 15 -5.32 7.31 -3.44
CA SER A 15 -5.00 6.88 -4.80
C SER A 15 -3.48 6.73 -5.02
N VAL A 16 -2.68 7.71 -4.59
CA VAL A 16 -1.20 7.65 -4.63
C VAL A 16 -0.67 6.48 -3.80
N LEU A 17 -1.29 6.22 -2.64
CA LEU A 17 -0.91 5.10 -1.79
C LEU A 17 -1.15 3.74 -2.46
N GLY A 18 -2.29 3.57 -3.13
CA GLY A 18 -2.59 2.38 -3.92
C GLY A 18 -1.60 2.21 -5.07
N PHE A 19 -1.30 3.30 -5.79
CA PHE A 19 -0.37 3.26 -6.93
C PHE A 19 1.05 2.90 -6.51
N THR A 20 1.54 3.49 -5.42
CA THR A 20 2.86 3.19 -4.86
C THR A 20 2.94 1.76 -4.34
N ALA A 21 1.89 1.24 -3.69
CA ALA A 21 1.85 -0.15 -3.24
C ALA A 21 1.91 -1.16 -4.41
N ILE A 22 1.19 -0.91 -5.50
CA ILE A 22 1.27 -1.73 -6.71
C ILE A 22 2.68 -1.66 -7.32
N GLY A 23 3.29 -0.47 -7.38
CA GLY A 23 4.65 -0.30 -7.88
C GLY A 23 5.68 -1.08 -7.05
N VAL A 24 5.61 -1.00 -5.73
CA VAL A 24 6.47 -1.75 -4.80
C VAL A 24 6.24 -3.26 -4.97
N TRP A 25 4.99 -3.68 -5.13
CA TRP A 25 4.66 -5.09 -5.34
C TRP A 25 5.26 -5.66 -6.64
N ILE A 26 5.12 -4.94 -7.75
CA ILE A 26 5.73 -5.31 -9.04
C ILE A 26 7.25 -5.36 -8.92
N TYR A 27 7.85 -4.38 -8.24
CA TYR A 27 9.30 -4.36 -8.02
C TYR A 27 9.79 -5.60 -7.27
N ILE A 28 9.11 -5.98 -6.18
CA ILE A 28 9.47 -7.18 -5.41
C ILE A 28 9.33 -8.45 -6.26
N ILE A 29 8.24 -8.58 -7.04
CA ILE A 29 8.07 -9.72 -7.95
C ILE A 29 9.21 -9.78 -8.97
N TYR A 30 9.57 -8.64 -9.56
CA TYR A 30 10.68 -8.58 -10.51
C TYR A 30 12.01 -9.00 -9.88
N THR A 31 12.27 -8.56 -8.64
CA THR A 31 13.47 -8.97 -7.88
C THR A 31 13.48 -10.46 -7.59
N ILE A 32 12.35 -11.04 -7.18
CA ILE A 32 12.23 -12.47 -6.89
C ILE A 32 12.38 -13.30 -8.19
N ALA A 33 11.75 -12.87 -9.29
CA ALA A 33 11.79 -13.56 -10.58
C ALA A 33 13.20 -13.61 -11.20
N LYS A 34 14.09 -12.65 -10.84
CA LYS A 34 15.50 -12.68 -11.24
C LYS A 34 16.36 -13.65 -10.43
N SER A 35 15.86 -14.15 -9.30
CA SER A 35 16.60 -15.08 -8.46
C SER A 35 16.59 -16.48 -9.06
N PRO A 36 17.74 -17.17 -9.16
CA PRO A 36 17.83 -18.54 -9.66
C PRO A 36 17.39 -19.60 -8.61
N ALA A 37 16.89 -19.16 -7.45
CA ALA A 37 16.49 -20.06 -6.36
C ALA A 37 15.25 -20.90 -6.70
N PRO A 38 15.12 -22.14 -6.18
CA PRO A 38 13.95 -22.97 -6.40
C PRO A 38 12.66 -22.33 -5.88
N PHE A 39 11.54 -22.59 -6.58
CA PHE A 39 10.23 -21.99 -6.30
C PHE A 39 9.74 -22.19 -4.86
N ILE A 40 10.07 -23.33 -4.24
CA ILE A 40 9.74 -23.64 -2.84
C ILE A 40 10.34 -22.64 -1.85
N GLU A 41 11.54 -22.14 -2.13
CA GLU A 41 12.19 -21.14 -1.29
C GLU A 41 11.67 -19.73 -1.61
N GLN A 42 11.26 -19.45 -2.85
CA GLN A 42 10.75 -18.14 -3.28
C GLN A 42 9.29 -17.88 -2.88
N ALA A 43 8.45 -18.91 -2.87
CA ALA A 43 7.02 -18.83 -2.55
C ALA A 43 6.73 -18.13 -1.20
N PRO A 44 7.40 -18.47 -0.08
CA PRO A 44 7.17 -17.77 1.19
C PRO A 44 7.59 -16.31 1.14
N TYR A 45 8.65 -15.92 0.42
CA TYR A 45 9.02 -14.51 0.26
C TYR A 45 7.97 -13.73 -0.52
N CYS A 46 7.40 -14.32 -1.57
CA CYS A 46 6.32 -13.70 -2.34
C CYS A 46 5.06 -13.52 -1.48
N MET A 47 4.66 -14.54 -0.71
CA MET A 47 3.50 -14.47 0.19
C MET A 47 3.70 -13.47 1.34
N VAL A 48 4.86 -13.48 1.99
CA VAL A 48 5.15 -12.59 3.12
C VAL A 48 5.25 -11.14 2.65
N SER A 49 5.89 -10.89 1.50
CA SER A 49 5.98 -9.54 0.93
C SER A 49 4.61 -9.00 0.53
N THR A 50 3.75 -9.82 -0.09
CA THR A 50 2.35 -9.43 -0.38
C THR A 50 1.60 -9.09 0.90
N MET A 51 1.62 -9.97 1.91
CA MET A 51 0.94 -9.72 3.18
C MET A 51 1.43 -8.44 3.85
N LEU A 52 2.73 -8.18 3.84
CA LEU A 52 3.30 -6.95 4.41
C LEU A 52 2.84 -5.71 3.65
N ILE A 53 2.89 -5.71 2.31
CA ILE A 53 2.43 -4.58 1.50
C ILE A 53 0.95 -4.30 1.75
N PHE A 54 0.10 -5.34 1.69
CA PHE A 54 -1.34 -5.19 1.93
C PHE A 54 -1.65 -4.80 3.37
N GLY A 55 -0.90 -5.30 4.35
CA GLY A 55 -1.02 -4.94 5.75
C GLY A 55 -0.68 -3.47 5.99
N LEU A 56 0.43 -2.99 5.44
CA LEU A 56 0.85 -1.60 5.54
C LEU A 56 -0.15 -0.67 4.85
N LEU A 57 -0.58 -1.04 3.63
CA LEU A 57 -1.60 -0.30 2.88
C LEU A 57 -2.90 -0.20 3.68
N SER A 58 -3.37 -1.29 4.28
CA SER A 58 -4.59 -1.33 5.09
C SER A 58 -4.46 -0.44 6.33
N ALA A 59 -3.32 -0.48 7.02
CA ALA A 59 -3.06 0.35 8.19
C ALA A 59 -3.05 1.84 7.82
N MET A 60 -2.41 2.21 6.71
CA MET A 60 -2.37 3.59 6.24
C MET A 60 -3.74 4.09 5.76
N TYR A 61 -4.52 3.26 5.08
CA TYR A 61 -5.89 3.60 4.67
C TYR A 61 -6.80 3.85 5.89
N LYS A 62 -6.77 2.95 6.87
CA LYS A 62 -7.51 3.12 8.14
C LYS A 62 -7.03 4.32 8.93
N GLY A 63 -5.72 4.58 8.95
CA GLY A 63 -5.13 5.77 9.56
C GLY A 63 -5.63 7.06 8.91
N LEU A 64 -5.71 7.09 7.57
CA LEU A 64 -6.28 8.21 6.83
C LEU A 64 -7.76 8.44 7.17
N GLU A 65 -8.56 7.37 7.23
CA GLU A 65 -9.99 7.45 7.60
C GLU A 65 -10.21 7.91 9.03
N TYR A 66 -9.37 7.45 9.95
CA TYR A 66 -9.40 7.92 11.33
C TYR A 66 -9.07 9.41 11.41
N TRP A 67 -8.01 9.86 10.72
CA TRP A 67 -7.62 11.27 10.67
C TRP A 67 -8.70 12.16 10.03
N GLU A 68 -9.36 11.66 8.99
CA GLU A 68 -10.50 12.32 8.37
C GLU A 68 -11.68 12.48 9.34
N SER A 69 -11.99 11.43 10.09
CA SER A 69 -13.08 11.43 11.08
C SER A 69 -12.82 12.40 12.23
N GLN A 70 -11.55 12.52 12.68
CA GLN A 70 -11.12 13.46 13.71
C GLN A 70 -11.19 14.93 13.26
N HIS A 71 -10.92 15.22 11.99
CA HIS A 71 -10.97 16.59 11.45
C HIS A 71 -12.33 17.02 10.87
N LYS A 72 -13.37 16.19 11.04
CA LYS A 72 -14.75 16.51 10.62
C LYS A 72 -15.56 17.26 11.70
N GLN A 73 -15.06 17.32 12.95
CA GLN A 73 -15.52 18.30 13.96
C GLN A 73 -15.07 19.72 13.61
#